data_AF-A0A857JBA8-F1
#
_entry.id   AF-A0A857JBA8-F1
#
_cell.length_a   1.000
_cell.length_b   1.000
_cell.length_c   1.000
_cell.angle_alpha   90.00
_cell.angle_beta   90.00
_cell.angle_gamma   90.00
#
_symmetry.space_group_name_H-M   'P 1'
#
loop_
_entity.id
_entity.type
_entity.pdbx_description
1 polymer ?
#
loop_
_entity_poly.entity_id
_entity_poly.type
_entity_poly.pdbx_seq_one_letter_code
_entity_poly.pdbx_strand_id
1 'polypeptide(L)'
;MQIFDQATNPKRRSMLSSIGLRIERLLYLVFFLLLMCALQVYLTAAAVHFNATDTRILDSFIQAIEEKQSELSLLYNEGQRIRRPTTDRDKRVATMRESLGLPASQLQETLDGQKYKARLREILLSTPQWYTLNENTINAEKPIEQILLDLRQLRQSKIQDRGTVLGIEIPRLYTLQYGSAAFRLSAQPLAFALLIALYPLTFVWLGSFYITRQRELLALRALKDYKQAFPHILNFVAVDFSSLQQRMGILVKRKDARINLLASKIATTTLRGVFLTITVTPLVAGLGYSTIQLHDLLELPIPATAVATVAYIVMMALTFGLIIQEITALRGKIFYE
;
A
#
# COMPACT_ATOMS: atom_id res chain seq x y z
N MET A 1 37.20 49.22 -10.11
CA MET A 1 35.80 48.97 -10.49
C MET A 1 35.78 48.25 -11.85
N GLN A 2 36.19 46.97 -11.87
CA GLN A 2 36.39 46.16 -13.09
C GLN A 2 35.90 44.71 -12.91
N ILE A 3 34.96 44.47 -11.99
CA ILE A 3 34.42 43.13 -11.71
C ILE A 3 33.08 42.88 -12.45
N PHE A 4 32.54 43.89 -13.15
CA PHE A 4 31.18 43.80 -13.71
C PHE A 4 31.04 43.23 -15.12
N ASP A 5 32.14 42.90 -15.81
CA ASP A 5 32.09 42.39 -17.20
C ASP A 5 32.13 40.86 -17.33
N GLN A 6 31.96 40.11 -16.23
CA GLN A 6 31.90 38.64 -16.29
C GLN A 6 30.51 38.08 -16.67
N ALA A 7 29.51 38.92 -16.92
CA ALA A 7 28.12 38.50 -17.18
C ALA A 7 27.86 37.90 -18.58
N THR A 8 28.83 37.99 -19.49
CA THR A 8 28.72 37.50 -20.87
C THR A 8 29.53 36.23 -21.13
N ASN A 9 30.06 35.56 -20.11
CA ASN A 9 30.85 34.35 -20.32
C ASN A 9 29.98 33.19 -20.82
N PRO A 10 30.14 32.72 -22.08
CA PRO A 10 29.29 31.68 -22.67
C PRO A 10 29.33 30.36 -21.88
N LYS A 11 30.40 30.10 -21.13
CA LYS A 11 30.53 28.93 -20.25
C LYS A 11 29.51 28.90 -19.10
N ARG A 12 29.05 30.06 -18.60
CA ARG A 12 28.03 30.09 -17.54
C ARG A 12 26.63 29.78 -18.06
N ARG A 13 26.31 30.24 -19.27
CA ARG A 13 25.03 29.93 -19.93
C ARG A 13 24.91 28.44 -20.24
N SER A 14 25.98 27.80 -20.71
CA SER A 14 25.97 26.35 -20.94
C SER A 14 25.77 25.57 -19.63
N MET A 15 26.38 25.99 -18.53
CA MET A 15 26.19 25.35 -17.21
C MET A 15 24.73 25.38 -16.74
N LEU A 16 24.06 26.53 -16.74
CA LEU A 16 22.66 26.66 -16.30
C LEU A 16 21.70 25.86 -17.18
N SER A 17 21.90 25.88 -18.51
CA SER A 17 21.10 25.07 -19.43
C SER A 17 21.24 23.57 -19.13
N SER A 18 22.46 23.10 -18.86
CA SER A 18 22.71 21.69 -18.52
C SER A 18 22.10 21.27 -17.18
N ILE A 19 22.07 22.17 -16.19
CA ILE A 19 21.48 21.90 -14.88
C ILE A 19 19.97 21.76 -15.01
N GLY A 20 19.31 22.69 -15.71
CA GLY A 20 17.86 22.61 -15.81
C GLY A 20 17.36 21.46 -16.70
N LEU A 21 18.11 21.07 -17.76
CA LEU A 21 17.81 19.84 -18.50
C LEU A 21 17.84 18.59 -17.59
N ARG A 22 18.73 18.55 -16.59
CA ARG A 22 18.75 17.47 -15.60
C ARG A 22 17.51 17.49 -14.71
N ILE A 23 17.05 18.68 -14.32
CA ILE A 23 15.84 18.84 -13.50
C ILE A 23 14.59 18.41 -14.28
N GLU A 24 14.49 18.77 -15.55
CA GLU A 24 13.39 18.32 -16.41
C GLU A 24 13.35 16.80 -16.51
N ARG A 25 14.51 16.15 -16.71
CA ARG A 25 14.60 14.68 -16.71
C ARG A 25 14.18 14.07 -15.37
N LEU A 26 14.57 14.68 -14.26
CA LEU A 26 14.15 14.23 -12.92
C LEU A 26 12.65 14.43 -12.69
N LEU A 27 12.05 15.49 -13.23
CA LEU A 27 10.60 15.71 -13.18
C LEU A 27 9.84 14.67 -14.01
N TYR A 28 10.32 14.32 -15.21
CA TYR A 28 9.69 13.24 -15.98
C TYR A 28 9.74 11.91 -15.25
N LEU A 29 10.83 11.62 -14.54
CA LEU A 29 10.92 10.39 -13.73
C LEU A 29 9.87 10.37 -12.61
N VAL A 30 9.50 11.53 -12.07
CA VAL A 30 8.54 11.62 -10.96
C VAL A 30 7.17 11.08 -11.34
N PHE A 31 6.75 11.24 -12.59
CA PHE A 31 5.48 10.71 -13.07
C PHE A 31 5.46 9.18 -12.98
N PHE A 32 6.54 8.52 -13.42
CA PHE A 32 6.67 7.07 -13.31
C PHE A 32 6.75 6.62 -11.84
N LEU A 33 7.46 7.36 -10.99
CA LEU A 33 7.50 7.08 -9.56
C LEU A 33 6.13 7.21 -8.90
N LEU A 34 5.35 8.22 -9.27
CA LEU A 34 3.99 8.42 -8.75
C LEU A 34 3.06 7.28 -9.18
N LEU A 35 3.16 6.84 -10.45
CA LEU A 35 2.41 5.69 -10.94
C LEU A 35 2.77 4.40 -10.18
N MET A 36 4.06 4.15 -9.97
CA MET A 36 4.52 2.97 -9.22
C MET A 36 4.15 3.06 -7.74
N CYS A 37 4.15 4.26 -7.15
CA CYS A 37 3.70 4.48 -5.78
C CYS A 37 2.19 4.26 -5.64
N ALA A 38 1.39 4.72 -6.60
CA ALA A 38 -0.05 4.44 -6.64
C ALA A 38 -0.32 2.92 -6.76
N LEU A 39 0.43 2.24 -7.63
CA LEU A 39 0.39 0.77 -7.75
C LEU A 39 0.78 0.09 -6.43
N GLN A 40 1.82 0.58 -5.76
CA GLN A 40 2.25 0.06 -4.46
C GLN A 40 1.15 0.20 -3.40
N VAL A 41 0.54 1.39 -3.27
CA VAL A 41 -0.56 1.62 -2.33
C VAL A 41 -1.73 0.69 -2.63
N TYR A 42 -2.07 0.54 -3.92
CA TYR A 42 -3.11 -0.38 -4.38
C TYR A 42 -2.81 -1.84 -4.00
N LEU A 43 -1.59 -2.33 -4.29
CA LEU A 43 -1.19 -3.71 -3.97
C LEU A 43 -1.15 -3.94 -2.45
N THR A 44 -0.68 -2.97 -1.67
CA THR A 44 -0.71 -3.07 -0.21
C THR A 44 -2.14 -3.10 0.32
N ALA A 45 -3.04 -2.23 -0.16
CA ALA A 45 -4.44 -2.23 0.25
C ALA A 45 -5.14 -3.56 -0.11
N ALA A 46 -4.85 -4.11 -1.29
CA ALA A 46 -5.30 -5.44 -1.68
C ALA A 46 -4.75 -6.52 -0.73
N ALA A 47 -3.47 -6.46 -0.38
CA ALA A 47 -2.86 -7.40 0.57
C ALA A 47 -3.54 -7.33 1.95
N VAL A 48 -3.81 -6.13 2.47
CA VAL A 48 -4.52 -5.95 3.76
C VAL A 48 -5.91 -6.58 3.70
N HIS A 49 -6.68 -6.24 2.66
CA HIS A 49 -8.05 -6.75 2.49
C HIS A 49 -8.10 -8.29 2.40
N PHE A 50 -7.19 -8.90 1.64
CA PHE A 50 -7.18 -10.36 1.47
C PHE A 50 -6.48 -11.13 2.60
N ASN A 51 -5.71 -10.46 3.44
CA ASN A 51 -5.16 -11.09 4.65
C ASN A 51 -6.16 -11.03 5.81
N ALA A 52 -7.04 -10.02 5.82
CA ALA A 52 -8.16 -9.93 6.75
C ALA A 52 -9.30 -10.92 6.44
N THR A 53 -9.25 -11.63 5.30
CA THR A 53 -10.29 -12.60 4.91
C THR A 53 -9.93 -14.03 5.29
N ASP A 54 -10.97 -14.78 5.71
CA ASP A 54 -11.03 -16.08 6.39
C ASP A 54 -10.13 -17.24 5.94
N THR A 55 -9.34 -17.15 4.88
CA THR A 55 -8.60 -18.34 4.39
C THR A 55 -7.39 -18.70 5.24
N ARG A 56 -6.69 -17.76 5.88
CA ARG A 56 -5.64 -18.13 6.85
C ARG A 56 -6.24 -18.87 8.05
N ILE A 57 -7.44 -18.45 8.46
CA ILE A 57 -8.21 -19.09 9.54
C ILE A 57 -8.72 -20.46 9.09
N LEU A 58 -9.21 -20.59 7.85
CA LEU A 58 -9.58 -21.88 7.27
C LEU A 58 -8.36 -22.81 7.14
N ASP A 59 -7.20 -22.29 6.75
CA ASP A 59 -5.99 -23.09 6.59
C ASP A 59 -5.48 -23.61 7.94
N SER A 60 -5.44 -22.77 8.97
CA SER A 60 -5.09 -23.19 10.33
C SER A 60 -6.11 -24.16 10.92
N PHE A 61 -7.41 -23.95 10.65
CA PHE A 61 -8.46 -24.85 11.10
C PHE A 61 -8.41 -26.22 10.40
N ILE A 62 -8.21 -26.22 9.07
CA ILE A 62 -8.04 -27.46 8.29
C ILE A 62 -6.82 -28.22 8.81
N GLN A 63 -5.69 -27.55 9.03
CA GLN A 63 -4.49 -28.18 9.57
C GLN A 63 -4.74 -28.76 10.98
N ALA A 64 -5.41 -28.02 11.87
CA ALA A 64 -5.72 -28.50 13.22
C ALA A 64 -6.66 -29.73 13.21
N ILE A 65 -7.58 -29.80 12.25
CA ILE A 65 -8.42 -30.99 12.05
C ILE A 65 -7.60 -32.15 11.49
N GLU A 66 -6.74 -31.91 10.50
CA GLU A 66 -5.89 -32.94 9.88
C GLU A 66 -4.95 -33.58 10.91
N GLU A 67 -4.34 -32.78 11.80
CA GLU A 67 -3.48 -33.27 12.88
C GLU A 67 -4.23 -34.20 13.86
N LYS A 68 -5.53 -33.97 14.08
CA LYS A 68 -6.38 -34.76 14.99
C LYS A 68 -7.35 -35.68 14.27
N GLN A 69 -7.14 -35.93 12.98
CA GLN A 69 -8.10 -36.65 12.14
C GLN A 69 -8.35 -38.08 12.65
N SER A 70 -7.30 -38.78 13.07
CA SER A 70 -7.40 -40.16 13.59
C SER A 70 -8.24 -40.22 14.87
N GLU A 71 -7.97 -39.34 15.83
CA GLU A 71 -8.73 -39.19 17.08
C GLU A 71 -10.21 -38.87 16.80
N LEU A 72 -10.47 -37.90 15.93
CA LEU A 72 -11.84 -37.48 15.57
C LEU A 72 -12.61 -38.57 14.83
N SER A 73 -11.94 -39.33 13.96
CA SER A 73 -12.55 -40.45 13.23
C SER A 73 -12.96 -41.59 14.16
N LEU A 74 -12.16 -41.88 15.20
CA LEU A 74 -12.48 -42.88 16.21
C LEU A 74 -13.70 -42.46 17.04
N LEU A 75 -13.70 -41.21 17.53
CA LEU A 75 -14.82 -40.66 18.30
C LEU A 75 -16.13 -40.63 17.49
N TYR A 76 -16.06 -40.32 16.20
CA TYR A 76 -17.22 -40.35 15.31
C TYR A 76 -17.75 -41.77 15.12
N ASN A 77 -16.86 -42.73 14.88
CA ASN A 77 -17.21 -44.14 14.66
C ASN A 77 -17.76 -44.80 15.93
N GLU A 78 -17.23 -44.45 17.10
CA GLU A 78 -17.77 -44.87 18.40
C GLU A 78 -19.20 -44.35 18.62
N GLY A 79 -19.44 -43.07 18.32
CA GLY A 79 -20.80 -42.49 18.38
C GLY A 79 -21.79 -43.13 17.39
N GLN A 80 -21.34 -43.50 16.19
CA GLN A 80 -22.15 -44.19 15.18
C GLN A 80 -22.50 -45.63 15.56
N ARG A 81 -21.58 -46.36 16.22
CA ARG A 81 -21.82 -47.74 16.67
C ARG A 81 -22.94 -47.83 17.70
N ILE A 82 -23.09 -46.81 18.54
CA ILE A 82 -24.13 -46.75 19.58
C ILE A 82 -25.52 -46.43 18.99
N ARG A 83 -25.59 -45.76 17.83
CA ARG A 83 -26.85 -45.47 17.13
C ARG A 83 -27.45 -46.66 16.38
N ARG A 84 -26.70 -47.74 16.16
CA ARG A 84 -27.22 -48.98 15.58
C ARG A 84 -27.71 -49.90 16.71
N PRO A 85 -28.86 -50.58 16.59
CA PRO A 85 -29.28 -51.57 17.57
C PRO A 85 -28.22 -52.69 17.63
N THR A 86 -27.42 -52.68 18.70
CA THR A 86 -26.24 -53.53 18.85
C THR A 86 -26.60 -54.94 19.30
N THR A 87 -27.79 -55.13 19.88
CA THR A 87 -28.26 -56.45 20.32
C THR A 87 -29.48 -56.93 19.53
N ASP A 88 -29.60 -58.25 19.39
CA ASP A 88 -30.76 -58.91 18.78
C ASP A 88 -32.06 -58.60 19.52
N ARG A 89 -31.94 -58.30 20.82
CA ARG A 89 -33.03 -57.83 21.68
C ARG A 89 -33.50 -56.43 21.28
N ASP A 90 -32.60 -55.49 21.00
CA ASP A 90 -32.96 -54.13 20.59
C ASP A 90 -33.63 -54.10 19.22
N LYS A 91 -33.19 -54.97 18.30
CA LYS A 91 -33.86 -55.16 17.00
C LYS A 91 -35.30 -55.66 17.19
N ARG A 92 -35.50 -56.67 18.05
CA ARG A 92 -36.84 -57.18 18.36
C ARG A 92 -37.74 -56.13 19.03
N VAL A 93 -37.19 -55.35 19.96
CA VAL A 93 -37.92 -54.25 20.61
C VAL A 93 -38.30 -53.15 19.62
N ALA A 94 -37.42 -52.82 18.67
CA ALA A 94 -37.72 -51.86 17.60
C ALA A 94 -38.85 -52.36 16.68
N THR A 95 -38.76 -53.61 16.19
CA THR A 95 -39.81 -54.21 15.36
C THR A 95 -41.14 -54.34 16.10
N MET A 96 -41.10 -54.61 17.41
CA MET A 96 -42.31 -54.75 18.21
C MET A 96 -42.98 -53.39 18.47
N ARG A 97 -42.21 -52.32 18.68
CA ARG A 97 -42.75 -50.95 18.78
C ARG A 97 -43.39 -50.49 17.48
N GLU A 98 -42.75 -50.77 16.35
CA GLU A 98 -43.29 -50.48 15.02
C GLU A 98 -44.62 -51.23 14.78
N SER A 99 -44.69 -52.51 15.15
CA SER A 99 -45.93 -53.30 15.08
C SER A 99 -47.06 -52.80 15.99
N LEU A 100 -46.72 -52.06 17.05
CA LEU A 100 -47.66 -51.47 18.02
C LEU A 100 -48.04 -50.02 17.68
N GLY A 101 -47.55 -49.47 16.55
CA GLY A 101 -47.79 -48.08 16.17
C GLY A 101 -47.14 -47.05 17.10
N LEU A 102 -46.17 -47.47 17.92
CA LEU A 102 -45.43 -46.59 18.82
C LEU A 102 -44.28 -45.93 18.04
N PRO A 103 -44.00 -44.63 18.28
CA PRO A 103 -42.87 -43.97 17.64
C PRO A 103 -41.56 -44.69 17.98
N ALA A 104 -40.63 -44.71 17.03
CA ALA A 104 -39.31 -45.28 17.23
C ALA A 104 -38.70 -44.71 18.52
N SER A 105 -38.13 -45.60 19.34
CA SER A 105 -37.40 -45.16 20.54
C SER A 105 -36.35 -44.17 20.09
N GLN A 106 -36.48 -42.91 20.50
CA GLN A 106 -35.37 -41.97 20.41
C GLN A 106 -34.27 -42.57 21.30
N LEU A 107 -33.33 -43.29 20.69
CA LEU A 107 -32.05 -43.56 21.32
C LEU A 107 -31.58 -42.18 21.77
N GLN A 108 -31.60 -41.96 23.09
CA GLN A 108 -31.03 -40.75 23.69
C GLN A 108 -29.71 -40.50 22.96
N GLU A 109 -29.51 -39.30 22.41
CA GLU A 109 -28.20 -38.90 21.95
C GLU A 109 -27.26 -39.07 23.15
N THR A 110 -26.57 -40.21 23.20
CA THR A 110 -25.76 -40.56 24.34
C THR A 110 -24.59 -39.59 24.41
N LEU A 111 -24.12 -39.36 25.63
CA LEU A 111 -22.99 -38.51 26.02
C LEU A 111 -21.78 -38.53 25.04
N ASP A 112 -21.58 -39.60 24.27
CA ASP A 112 -20.45 -39.76 23.34
C ASP A 112 -20.59 -38.98 22.02
N GLY A 113 -21.81 -38.80 21.48
CA GLY A 113 -22.01 -37.89 20.34
C GLY A 113 -21.70 -36.43 20.72
N GLN A 114 -21.88 -36.09 21.99
CA GLN A 114 -21.46 -34.80 22.55
C GLN A 114 -19.94 -34.71 22.68
N LYS A 115 -19.19 -35.80 22.92
CA LYS A 115 -17.72 -35.77 22.98
C LYS A 115 -17.11 -35.39 21.64
N TYR A 116 -17.60 -35.95 20.53
CA TYR A 116 -17.16 -35.56 19.19
C TYR A 116 -17.44 -34.09 18.89
N LYS A 117 -18.68 -33.64 19.17
CA LYS A 117 -19.09 -32.22 19.03
C LYS A 117 -18.24 -31.29 19.92
N ALA A 118 -17.99 -31.67 21.16
CA ALA A 118 -17.20 -30.91 22.12
C ALA A 118 -15.74 -30.80 21.68
N ARG A 119 -15.15 -31.89 21.15
CA ARG A 119 -13.77 -31.89 20.68
C ARG A 119 -13.60 -31.06 19.41
N LEU A 120 -14.53 -31.14 18.46
CA LEU A 120 -14.58 -30.24 17.31
C LEU A 120 -14.70 -28.77 17.73
N ARG A 121 -15.55 -28.49 18.72
CA ARG A 121 -15.70 -27.15 19.28
C ARG A 121 -14.43 -26.66 19.97
N GLU A 122 -13.75 -27.53 20.70
CA GLU A 122 -12.46 -27.21 21.33
C GLU A 122 -11.40 -26.85 20.28
N ILE A 123 -11.32 -27.61 19.18
CA ILE A 123 -10.42 -27.31 18.06
C ILE A 123 -10.78 -25.96 17.43
N LEU A 124 -12.07 -25.71 17.21
CA LEU A 124 -12.56 -24.41 16.72
C LEU A 124 -12.15 -23.28 17.65
N LEU A 125 -12.42 -23.39 18.95
CA LEU A 125 -12.08 -22.38 19.96
C LEU A 125 -10.57 -22.18 20.11
N SER A 126 -9.77 -23.22 19.88
CA SER A 126 -8.30 -23.14 19.89
C SER A 126 -7.71 -22.48 18.64
N THR A 127 -8.52 -22.31 17.59
CA THR A 127 -8.09 -21.64 16.37
C THR A 127 -8.20 -20.12 16.53
N PRO A 128 -7.13 -19.35 16.24
CA PRO A 128 -7.19 -17.90 16.29
C PRO A 128 -8.32 -17.36 15.41
N GLN A 129 -9.09 -16.41 15.95
CA GLN A 129 -10.17 -15.71 15.22
C GLN A 129 -11.33 -16.59 14.72
N TRP A 130 -11.59 -17.71 15.41
CA TRP A 130 -12.66 -18.67 15.10
C TRP A 130 -14.07 -18.07 14.95
N TYR A 131 -14.34 -16.93 15.58
CA TYR A 131 -15.63 -16.23 15.55
C TYR A 131 -16.05 -15.75 14.15
N THR A 132 -15.13 -15.76 13.18
CA THR A 132 -15.38 -15.43 11.78
C THR A 132 -15.94 -16.61 10.99
N LEU A 133 -15.74 -17.85 11.47
CA LEU A 133 -16.32 -19.05 10.90
C LEU A 133 -17.73 -19.23 11.49
N ASN A 134 -18.74 -19.30 10.61
CA ASN A 134 -20.11 -19.55 11.05
C ASN A 134 -20.17 -20.96 11.69
N GLU A 135 -20.73 -21.11 12.90
CA GLU A 135 -20.91 -22.44 13.52
C GLU A 135 -21.72 -23.38 12.59
N ASN A 136 -22.60 -22.80 11.74
CA ASN A 136 -23.39 -23.55 10.76
C ASN A 136 -22.57 -24.19 9.63
N THR A 137 -21.33 -23.74 9.40
CA THR A 137 -20.44 -24.35 8.39
C THR A 137 -19.85 -25.67 8.86
N ILE A 138 -19.84 -25.95 10.17
CA ILE A 138 -19.30 -27.18 10.75
C ILE A 138 -20.47 -28.06 11.18
N ASN A 139 -21.06 -28.77 10.23
CA ASN A 139 -22.09 -29.76 10.56
C ASN A 139 -21.44 -31.00 11.20
N ALA A 140 -21.44 -31.04 12.52
CA ALA A 140 -20.87 -32.14 13.32
C ALA A 140 -21.65 -33.47 13.20
N GLU A 141 -22.67 -33.55 12.37
CA GLU A 141 -23.33 -34.81 12.00
C GLU A 141 -22.60 -35.54 10.88
N LYS A 142 -21.78 -34.82 10.10
CA LYS A 142 -20.99 -35.37 9.00
C LYS A 142 -19.71 -36.05 9.50
N PRO A 143 -19.23 -37.10 8.81
CA PRO A 143 -17.92 -37.68 9.05
C PRO A 143 -16.82 -36.65 8.75
N ILE A 144 -15.69 -36.78 9.45
CA ILE A 144 -14.59 -35.80 9.40
C ILE A 144 -14.03 -35.61 7.98
N GLU A 145 -14.03 -36.65 7.15
CA GLU A 145 -13.57 -36.59 5.76
C GLU A 145 -14.46 -35.67 4.91
N GLN A 146 -15.78 -35.71 5.12
CA GLN A 146 -16.70 -34.81 4.42
C GLN A 146 -16.58 -33.37 4.93
N ILE A 147 -16.36 -33.17 6.24
CA ILE A 147 -16.10 -31.84 6.80
C ILE A 147 -14.82 -31.24 6.19
N LEU A 148 -13.74 -32.01 6.11
CA LEU A 148 -12.50 -31.57 5.47
C LEU A 148 -12.69 -31.24 3.99
N LEU A 149 -13.49 -32.03 3.27
CA LEU A 149 -13.80 -31.79 1.87
C LEU A 149 -14.62 -30.50 1.69
N ASP A 150 -15.65 -30.29 2.51
CA ASP A 150 -16.49 -29.09 2.52
C ASP A 150 -15.63 -27.84 2.85
N LEU A 151 -14.73 -27.93 3.84
CA LEU A 151 -13.81 -26.85 4.20
C LEU A 151 -12.83 -26.54 3.07
N ARG A 152 -12.31 -27.55 2.37
CA ARG A 152 -11.43 -27.37 1.21
C ARG A 152 -12.18 -26.74 0.03
N GLN A 153 -13.44 -27.11 -0.19
CA GLN A 153 -14.29 -26.48 -1.21
C GLN A 153 -14.62 -25.03 -0.86
N LEU A 154 -14.95 -24.75 0.41
CA LEU A 154 -15.18 -23.40 0.91
C LEU A 154 -13.91 -22.53 0.80
N ARG A 155 -12.74 -23.12 1.06
CA ARG A 155 -11.46 -22.47 0.83
C ARG A 155 -11.29 -22.13 -0.66
N GLN A 156 -11.56 -23.08 -1.55
CA GLN A 156 -11.46 -22.85 -2.99
C GLN A 156 -12.42 -21.77 -3.51
N SER A 157 -13.66 -21.74 -3.03
CA SER A 157 -14.61 -20.67 -3.39
C SER A 157 -14.12 -19.31 -2.90
N LYS A 158 -13.66 -19.22 -1.65
CA LYS A 158 -13.06 -17.98 -1.09
C LYS A 158 -11.75 -17.56 -1.74
N ILE A 159 -11.03 -18.46 -2.41
CA ILE A 159 -9.85 -18.12 -3.21
C ILE A 159 -10.27 -17.51 -4.56
N GLN A 160 -11.40 -17.93 -5.11
CA GLN A 160 -11.94 -17.41 -6.37
C GLN A 160 -12.74 -16.12 -6.18
N ASP A 161 -13.19 -15.83 -4.96
CA ASP A 161 -13.89 -14.60 -4.63
C ASP A 161 -13.05 -13.35 -4.99
N ARG A 162 -13.76 -12.38 -5.57
CA ARG A 162 -13.22 -11.06 -5.89
C ARG A 162 -13.56 -10.12 -4.74
N GLY A 163 -12.56 -9.37 -4.29
CA GLY A 163 -12.75 -8.30 -3.30
C GLY A 163 -12.92 -6.96 -3.99
N THR A 164 -13.53 -5.99 -3.32
CA THR A 164 -13.56 -4.60 -3.79
C THR A 164 -12.68 -3.74 -2.88
N VAL A 165 -11.63 -3.14 -3.44
CA VAL A 165 -10.75 -2.21 -2.71
C VAL A 165 -10.73 -0.89 -3.47
N LEU A 166 -11.03 0.20 -2.78
CA LEU A 166 -11.11 1.55 -3.38
C LEU A 166 -12.11 1.61 -4.57
N GLY A 167 -13.18 0.82 -4.53
CA GLY A 167 -14.19 0.75 -5.59
C GLY A 167 -13.77 -0.04 -6.84
N ILE A 168 -12.59 -0.69 -6.82
CA ILE A 168 -12.09 -1.52 -7.91
C ILE A 168 -12.20 -2.99 -7.50
N GLU A 169 -12.74 -3.84 -8.38
CA GLU A 169 -12.75 -5.29 -8.19
C GLU A 169 -11.33 -5.86 -8.38
N ILE A 170 -10.85 -6.57 -7.37
CA ILE A 170 -9.50 -7.12 -7.34
C ILE A 170 -9.56 -8.66 -7.26
N PRO A 171 -8.80 -9.37 -8.10
CA PRO A 171 -8.59 -10.79 -7.92
C PRO A 171 -7.69 -11.05 -6.71
N ARG A 172 -8.02 -12.05 -5.90
CA ARG A 172 -7.17 -12.46 -4.78
C ARG A 172 -5.78 -12.93 -5.23
N LEU A 173 -5.73 -13.60 -6.38
CA LEU A 173 -4.52 -14.13 -6.99
C LEU A 173 -4.32 -13.51 -8.38
N TYR A 174 -3.17 -12.87 -8.57
CA TYR A 174 -2.71 -12.41 -9.86
C TYR A 174 -2.10 -13.57 -10.63
N THR A 175 -2.47 -13.70 -11.91
CA THR A 175 -1.88 -14.70 -12.80
C THR A 175 -0.77 -14.04 -13.62
N LEU A 176 0.45 -14.55 -13.45
CA LEU A 176 1.62 -14.15 -14.23
C LEU A 176 1.99 -15.32 -15.13
N GLN A 177 1.92 -15.11 -16.43
CA GLN A 177 2.38 -16.08 -17.41
C GLN A 177 3.83 -15.78 -17.79
N TYR A 178 4.71 -16.75 -17.59
CA TYR A 178 6.10 -16.68 -18.05
C TYR A 178 6.41 -17.94 -18.85
N GLY A 179 6.55 -17.77 -20.18
CA GLY A 179 6.63 -18.90 -21.10
C GLY A 179 5.34 -19.73 -21.07
N SER A 180 5.46 -21.03 -20.76
CA SER A 180 4.32 -21.95 -20.61
C SER A 180 3.78 -22.07 -19.19
N ALA A 181 4.44 -21.46 -18.20
CA ALA A 181 4.05 -21.58 -16.80
C ALA A 181 3.14 -20.42 -16.37
N ALA A 182 2.03 -20.76 -15.71
CA ALA A 182 1.11 -19.79 -15.11
C ALA A 182 1.31 -19.76 -13.59
N PHE A 183 2.00 -18.73 -13.10
CA PHE A 183 2.21 -18.49 -11.68
C PHE A 183 1.01 -17.74 -11.10
N ARG A 184 0.51 -18.19 -9.95
CA ARG A 184 -0.54 -17.50 -9.18
C ARG A 184 0.09 -16.87 -7.96
N LEU A 185 0.22 -15.54 -7.95
CA LEU A 185 0.81 -14.79 -6.84
C LEU A 185 -0.26 -13.97 -6.12
N SER A 186 -0.22 -13.96 -4.79
CA SER A 186 -1.03 -13.05 -4.00
C SER A 186 -0.49 -11.61 -4.10
N ALA A 187 -1.31 -10.62 -3.72
CA ALA A 187 -0.91 -9.22 -3.72
C ALA A 187 0.29 -8.94 -2.78
N GLN A 188 0.39 -9.69 -1.68
CA GLN A 188 1.36 -9.48 -0.61
C GLN A 188 2.84 -9.57 -1.06
N PRO A 189 3.32 -10.65 -1.71
CA PRO A 189 4.70 -10.73 -2.20
C PRO A 189 5.00 -9.67 -3.27
N LEU A 190 4.02 -9.34 -4.12
CA LEU A 190 4.17 -8.28 -5.12
C LEU A 190 4.34 -6.91 -4.46
N ALA A 191 3.49 -6.60 -3.47
CA ALA A 191 3.58 -5.38 -2.69
C ALA A 191 4.92 -5.27 -1.94
N PHE A 192 5.40 -6.38 -1.38
CA PHE A 192 6.68 -6.40 -0.67
C PHE A 192 7.88 -6.20 -1.61
N ALA A 193 7.90 -6.91 -2.74
CA ALA A 193 8.97 -6.79 -3.73
C ALA A 193 9.03 -5.37 -4.32
N LEU A 194 7.87 -4.80 -4.65
CA LEU A 194 7.77 -3.45 -5.18
C LEU A 194 8.17 -2.40 -4.11
N LEU A 195 7.84 -2.60 -2.84
CA LEU A 195 8.29 -1.73 -1.75
C LEU A 195 9.82 -1.71 -1.63
N ILE A 196 10.47 -2.89 -1.63
CA ILE A 196 11.94 -3.02 -1.57
C ILE A 196 12.60 -2.31 -2.75
N ALA A 197 12.01 -2.40 -3.94
CA ALA A 197 12.53 -1.71 -5.13
C ALA A 197 12.31 -0.19 -5.08
N LEU A 198 11.16 0.26 -4.58
CA LEU A 198 10.77 1.67 -4.59
C LEU A 198 11.51 2.53 -3.58
N TYR A 199 11.84 2.00 -2.39
CA TYR A 199 12.58 2.75 -1.38
C TYR A 199 13.92 3.30 -1.86
N PRO A 200 14.87 2.48 -2.35
CA PRO A 200 16.16 2.97 -2.83
C PRO A 200 16.00 3.87 -4.06
N LEU A 201 15.07 3.53 -4.96
CA LEU A 201 14.83 4.33 -6.16
C LEU A 201 14.33 5.75 -5.81
N THR A 202 13.34 5.84 -4.93
CA THR A 202 12.78 7.12 -4.47
C THR A 202 13.80 7.91 -3.65
N PHE A 203 14.59 7.23 -2.81
CA PHE A 203 15.67 7.85 -2.04
C PHE A 203 16.73 8.47 -2.94
N VAL A 204 17.24 7.72 -3.92
CA VAL A 204 18.25 8.20 -4.88
C VAL A 204 17.69 9.33 -5.73
N TRP A 205 16.44 9.21 -6.20
CA TRP A 205 15.78 10.26 -6.96
C TRP A 205 15.64 11.55 -6.14
N LEU A 206 15.11 11.46 -4.92
CA LEU A 206 14.87 12.61 -4.06
C LEU A 206 16.18 13.30 -3.65
N GLY A 207 17.22 12.52 -3.32
CA GLY A 207 18.55 13.06 -3.05
C GLY A 207 19.17 13.75 -4.27
N SER A 208 19.03 13.15 -5.46
CA SER A 208 19.50 13.75 -6.72
C SER A 208 18.76 15.05 -7.04
N PHE A 209 17.44 15.06 -6.82
CA PHE A 209 16.61 16.24 -7.02
C PHE A 209 16.95 17.35 -6.03
N TYR A 210 17.11 17.03 -4.75
CA TYR A 210 17.55 17.95 -3.69
C TYR A 210 18.86 18.65 -4.06
N ILE A 211 19.91 17.89 -4.39
CA ILE A 211 21.23 18.46 -4.70
C ILE A 211 21.19 19.30 -5.98
N THR A 212 20.50 18.80 -7.02
CA THR A 212 20.42 19.51 -8.31
C THR A 212 19.67 20.82 -8.15
N ARG A 213 18.55 20.81 -7.41
CA ARG A 213 17.77 22.02 -7.15
C ARG A 213 18.52 23.01 -6.26
N GLN A 214 19.23 22.55 -5.23
CA GLN A 214 20.07 23.41 -4.40
C GLN A 214 21.13 24.15 -5.24
N ARG A 215 21.82 23.43 -6.14
CA ARG A 215 22.83 24.01 -7.03
C ARG A 215 22.23 25.04 -7.98
N GLU A 216 21.06 24.73 -8.54
CA GLU A 216 20.33 25.65 -9.39
C GLU A 216 19.93 26.92 -8.64
N LEU A 217 19.33 26.81 -7.46
CA LEU A 217 18.92 27.96 -6.64
C LEU A 217 20.11 28.85 -6.27
N LEU A 218 21.27 28.26 -5.95
CA LEU A 218 22.50 29.01 -5.70
C LEU A 218 23.01 29.74 -6.95
N ALA A 219 22.98 29.08 -8.12
CA ALA A 219 23.36 29.69 -9.38
C ALA A 219 22.40 30.83 -9.75
N LEU A 220 21.09 30.60 -9.63
CA LEU A 220 20.05 31.60 -9.81
C LEU A 220 20.26 32.78 -8.88
N ARG A 221 20.63 32.56 -7.60
CA ARG A 221 20.91 33.63 -6.63
C ARG A 221 22.08 34.52 -7.05
N ALA A 222 23.04 34.03 -7.83
CA ALA A 222 24.16 34.82 -8.35
C ALA A 222 23.82 35.64 -9.61
N LEU A 223 22.75 35.30 -10.34
CA LEU A 223 22.39 35.99 -11.59
C LEU A 223 21.75 37.36 -11.37
N LYS A 224 21.99 38.32 -12.24
CA LYS A 224 21.27 39.61 -12.26
C LYS A 224 20.19 39.66 -13.34
N ASP A 225 20.49 39.10 -14.51
CA ASP A 225 19.58 39.11 -15.66
C ASP A 225 18.61 37.93 -15.63
N TYR A 226 17.32 38.23 -15.80
CA TYR A 226 16.28 37.20 -15.90
C TYR A 226 16.44 36.29 -17.14
N LYS A 227 16.95 36.82 -18.25
CA LYS A 227 17.12 36.08 -19.53
C LYS A 227 18.01 34.86 -19.40
N GLN A 228 18.92 34.85 -18.42
CA GLN A 228 19.81 33.73 -18.15
C GLN A 228 19.20 32.69 -17.20
N ALA A 229 18.08 33.03 -16.54
CA ALA A 229 17.34 32.15 -15.63
C ALA A 229 16.25 31.33 -16.34
N PHE A 230 15.86 31.71 -17.56
CA PHE A 230 14.87 31.00 -18.40
C PHE A 230 15.55 30.08 -19.45
N PRO A 231 14.96 28.93 -19.86
CA PRO A 231 13.62 28.42 -19.55
C PRO A 231 13.65 27.02 -18.91
N HIS A 232 13.23 26.87 -17.65
CA HIS A 232 13.02 25.55 -17.02
C HIS A 232 11.69 25.53 -16.29
N ILE A 233 10.98 24.40 -16.32
CA ILE A 233 9.60 24.21 -15.78
C ILE A 233 9.45 24.65 -14.31
N LEU A 234 10.52 24.60 -13.50
CA LEU A 234 10.50 24.97 -12.07
C LEU A 234 10.98 26.40 -11.77
N ASN A 235 11.41 27.16 -12.79
CA ASN A 235 11.92 28.52 -12.66
C ASN A 235 10.87 29.56 -13.02
N PHE A 236 9.70 29.47 -12.38
CA PHE A 236 8.78 30.60 -12.31
C PHE A 236 9.37 31.66 -11.39
N VAL A 237 9.93 32.71 -11.99
CA VAL A 237 10.63 33.78 -11.30
C VAL A 237 9.83 35.08 -11.40
N ALA A 238 9.73 35.83 -10.30
CA ALA A 238 9.17 37.18 -10.33
C ALA A 238 10.10 38.14 -11.08
N VAL A 239 9.65 38.63 -12.23
CA VAL A 239 10.35 39.61 -13.08
C VAL A 239 9.73 40.99 -12.89
N ASP A 240 10.57 42.01 -12.72
CA ASP A 240 10.17 43.41 -12.67
C ASP A 240 10.14 44.00 -14.09
N PHE A 241 8.94 44.27 -14.60
CA PHE A 241 8.70 44.88 -15.92
C PHE A 241 8.57 46.41 -15.87
N SER A 242 8.89 47.07 -14.74
CA SER A 242 8.71 48.51 -14.59
C SER A 242 9.48 49.33 -15.64
N SER A 243 10.65 48.86 -16.08
CA SER A 243 11.45 49.49 -17.15
C SER A 243 10.74 49.42 -18.51
N LEU A 244 10.09 48.30 -18.83
CA LEU A 244 9.35 48.08 -20.07
C LEU A 244 8.00 48.81 -20.06
N GLN A 245 7.31 48.83 -18.92
CA GLN A 245 6.08 49.61 -18.72
C GLN A 245 6.33 51.12 -18.89
N GLN A 246 7.46 51.63 -18.38
CA GLN A 246 7.87 53.03 -18.62
C GLN A 246 8.14 53.29 -20.11
N ARG A 247 8.76 52.35 -20.83
CA ARG A 247 8.97 52.46 -22.29
C ARG A 247 7.66 52.43 -23.08
N MET A 248 6.65 51.71 -22.60
CA MET A 248 5.31 51.65 -23.20
C MET A 248 4.40 52.83 -22.77
N GLY A 249 4.92 53.81 -22.04
CA GLY A 249 4.15 54.98 -21.61
C GLY A 249 3.11 54.70 -20.52
N ILE A 250 3.14 53.54 -19.87
CA ILE A 250 2.21 53.19 -18.80
C ILE A 250 2.71 53.81 -17.48
N LEU A 251 2.03 54.86 -17.03
CA LEU A 251 2.29 55.54 -15.75
C LEU A 251 1.78 54.68 -14.58
N VAL A 252 2.61 53.75 -14.11
CA VAL A 252 2.34 53.00 -12.87
C VAL A 252 2.82 53.82 -11.67
N LYS A 253 1.93 54.10 -10.71
CA LYS A 253 2.32 54.73 -9.44
C LYS A 253 3.33 53.83 -8.72
N ARG A 254 4.45 54.42 -8.25
CA ARG A 254 5.56 53.69 -7.57
C ARG A 254 5.09 52.80 -6.41
N LYS A 255 4.02 53.18 -5.69
CA LYS A 255 3.47 52.41 -4.58
C LYS A 255 2.80 51.12 -5.06
N ASP A 256 2.02 51.21 -6.14
CA ASP A 256 1.29 50.07 -6.72
C ASP A 256 2.26 49.08 -7.39
N ALA A 257 3.31 49.59 -8.04
CA ALA A 257 4.39 48.76 -8.58
C ALA A 257 5.09 47.91 -7.51
N ARG A 258 5.38 48.48 -6.33
CA ARG A 258 5.99 47.75 -5.21
C ARG A 258 5.07 46.68 -4.64
N ILE A 259 3.78 46.97 -4.52
CA ILE A 259 2.78 46.01 -4.02
C ILE A 259 2.62 44.85 -5.00
N ASN A 260 2.46 45.14 -6.30
CA ASN A 260 2.33 44.12 -7.34
C ASN A 260 3.57 43.22 -7.43
N LEU A 261 4.76 43.80 -7.27
CA LEU A 261 6.01 43.05 -7.26
C LEU A 261 6.14 42.16 -6.02
N LEU A 262 5.71 42.63 -4.85
CA LEU A 262 5.69 41.83 -3.62
C LEU A 262 4.67 40.68 -3.74
N ALA A 263 3.49 40.94 -4.30
CA ALA A 263 2.48 39.93 -4.58
C ALA A 263 2.99 38.87 -5.56
N SER A 264 3.63 39.26 -6.66
CA SER A 264 4.22 38.35 -7.65
C SER A 264 5.31 37.45 -7.05
N LYS A 265 6.15 37.99 -6.16
CA LYS A 265 7.16 37.19 -5.42
C LYS A 265 6.54 36.11 -4.55
N ILE A 266 5.52 36.49 -3.78
CA ILE A 266 4.83 35.53 -2.91
C ILE A 266 4.15 34.49 -3.77
N ALA A 267 3.40 34.90 -4.81
CA ALA A 267 2.69 34.00 -5.70
C ALA A 267 3.63 32.98 -6.36
N THR A 268 4.75 33.42 -6.94
CA THR A 268 5.71 32.51 -7.61
C THR A 268 6.44 31.58 -6.65
N THR A 269 6.74 32.03 -5.43
CA THR A 269 7.37 31.17 -4.40
C THR A 269 6.38 30.14 -3.87
N THR A 270 5.15 30.56 -3.59
CA THR A 270 4.06 29.68 -3.16
C THR A 270 3.73 28.66 -4.24
N LEU A 271 3.62 29.06 -5.51
CA LEU A 271 3.32 28.15 -6.62
C LEU A 271 4.36 27.04 -6.75
N ARG A 272 5.65 27.38 -6.63
CA ARG A 272 6.75 26.39 -6.66
C ARG A 272 6.72 25.46 -5.46
N GLY A 273 6.50 26.01 -4.26
CA GLY A 273 6.32 25.22 -3.04
C GLY A 273 5.15 24.24 -3.16
N VAL A 274 4.00 24.70 -3.68
CA VAL A 274 2.82 23.87 -3.92
C VAL A 274 3.11 22.78 -4.95
N PHE A 275 3.77 23.11 -6.05
CA PHE A 275 4.17 22.13 -7.06
C PHE A 275 5.06 21.04 -6.48
N LEU A 276 6.08 21.41 -5.70
CA LEU A 276 6.96 20.44 -5.02
C LEU A 276 6.19 19.56 -4.03
N THR A 277 5.32 20.15 -3.22
CA THR A 277 4.49 19.42 -2.26
C THR A 277 3.58 18.42 -2.96
N ILE A 278 2.85 18.84 -4.00
CA ILE A 278 1.96 17.95 -4.77
C ILE A 278 2.75 16.80 -5.42
N THR A 279 4.00 17.04 -5.78
CA THR A 279 4.83 16.05 -6.47
C THR A 279 5.50 15.05 -5.52
N VAL A 280 6.09 15.54 -4.41
CA VAL A 280 6.92 14.73 -3.51
C VAL A 280 6.09 14.11 -2.38
N THR A 281 5.10 14.83 -1.85
CA THR A 281 4.33 14.36 -0.69
C THR A 281 3.58 13.06 -0.96
N PRO A 282 2.90 12.85 -2.12
CA PRO A 282 2.23 11.57 -2.38
C PRO A 282 3.20 10.39 -2.44
N LEU A 283 4.42 10.58 -2.94
CA LEU A 283 5.45 9.53 -2.98
C LEU A 283 5.84 9.10 -1.57
N VAL A 284 6.19 10.06 -0.72
CA VAL A 284 6.66 9.76 0.64
C VAL A 284 5.50 9.21 1.48
N ALA A 285 4.32 9.83 1.39
CA ALA A 285 3.13 9.37 2.10
C ALA A 285 2.68 7.97 1.67
N GLY A 286 2.68 7.67 0.37
CA GLY A 286 2.31 6.35 -0.16
C GLY A 286 3.28 5.25 0.29
N LEU A 287 4.59 5.54 0.31
CA LEU A 287 5.58 4.61 0.86
C LEU A 287 5.42 4.42 2.37
N GLY A 288 5.23 5.52 3.13
CA GLY A 288 5.00 5.46 4.57
C GLY A 288 3.76 4.63 4.93
N TYR A 289 2.64 4.88 4.26
CA TYR A 289 1.41 4.08 4.39
C TYR A 289 1.68 2.61 4.11
N SER A 290 2.36 2.31 3.00
CA SER A 290 2.61 0.93 2.57
C SER A 290 3.50 0.17 3.56
N THR A 291 4.51 0.83 4.13
CA THR A 291 5.40 0.25 5.14
C THR A 291 4.66 -0.07 6.44
N ILE A 292 3.81 0.84 6.92
CA ILE A 292 3.03 0.62 8.15
C ILE A 292 2.10 -0.59 7.95
N GLN A 293 1.32 -0.60 6.88
CA GLN A 293 0.38 -1.68 6.59
C GLN A 293 1.09 -3.03 6.37
N LEU A 294 2.20 -3.04 5.63
CA LEU A 294 2.94 -4.28 5.41
C LEU A 294 3.66 -4.78 6.66
N HIS A 295 4.11 -3.89 7.56
CA HIS A 295 4.68 -4.29 8.84
C HIS A 295 3.70 -5.11 9.66
N ASP A 296 2.46 -4.62 9.78
CA ASP A 296 1.38 -5.28 10.52
C ASP A 296 1.00 -6.62 9.88
N LEU A 297 1.08 -6.75 8.56
CA LEU A 297 0.69 -7.97 7.83
C LEU A 297 1.75 -9.07 7.76
N LEU A 298 3.02 -8.70 7.63
CA LEU A 298 4.13 -9.60 7.33
C LEU A 298 4.94 -10.00 8.58
N GLU A 299 4.65 -9.41 9.74
CA GLU A 299 5.49 -9.54 10.93
C GLU A 299 6.98 -9.29 10.59
N LEU A 300 7.22 -8.22 9.82
CA LEU A 300 8.54 -7.93 9.28
C LEU A 300 9.59 -7.92 10.40
N PRO A 301 10.78 -8.51 10.16
CA PRO A 301 11.81 -8.57 11.18
C PRO A 301 12.23 -7.15 11.58
N ILE A 302 12.47 -6.94 12.88
CA ILE A 302 12.79 -5.63 13.48
C ILE A 302 13.90 -4.87 12.70
N PRO A 303 14.97 -5.50 12.19
CA PRO A 303 15.98 -4.79 11.40
C PRO A 303 15.42 -4.17 10.11
N ALA A 304 14.52 -4.87 9.41
CA ALA A 304 13.96 -4.38 8.15
C ALA A 304 13.04 -3.18 8.39
N THR A 305 12.25 -3.22 9.47
CA THR A 305 11.35 -2.13 9.85
C THR A 305 12.13 -0.90 10.31
N ALA A 306 13.22 -1.11 11.06
CA ALA A 306 14.15 -0.04 11.44
C ALA A 306 14.76 0.64 10.21
N VAL A 307 15.26 -0.13 9.23
CA VAL A 307 15.84 0.42 7.98
C VAL A 307 14.79 1.22 7.19
N ALA A 308 13.58 0.68 7.01
CA ALA A 308 12.50 1.37 6.30
C ALA A 308 12.07 2.67 7.01
N THR A 309 12.04 2.65 8.35
CA THR A 309 11.72 3.82 9.18
C THR A 309 12.79 4.91 9.05
N VAL A 310 14.06 4.53 9.15
CA VAL A 310 15.18 5.47 8.96
C VAL A 310 15.14 6.08 7.55
N ALA A 311 14.97 5.24 6.53
CA ALA A 311 14.86 5.72 5.15
C ALA A 311 13.68 6.69 4.98
N TYR A 312 12.52 6.40 5.57
CA TYR A 312 11.35 7.28 5.57
C TYR A 312 11.63 8.63 6.25
N ILE A 313 12.27 8.63 7.43
CA ILE A 313 12.64 9.86 8.15
C ILE A 313 13.59 10.70 7.30
N VAL A 314 14.58 10.09 6.65
CA VAL A 314 15.50 10.83 5.77
C VAL A 314 14.76 11.40 4.56
N MET A 315 13.84 10.65 3.94
CA MET A 315 13.03 11.18 2.82
C MET A 315 12.14 12.35 3.26
N MET A 316 11.54 12.28 4.45
CA MET A 316 10.78 13.40 5.03
C MET A 316 11.69 14.62 5.26
N ALA A 317 12.88 14.42 5.84
CA ALA A 317 13.85 15.50 6.06
C ALA A 317 14.30 16.15 4.74
N LEU A 318 14.56 15.36 3.70
CA LEU A 318 14.90 15.87 2.36
C LEU A 318 13.73 16.65 1.74
N THR A 319 12.50 16.18 1.92
CA THR A 319 11.29 16.85 1.43
C THR A 319 11.08 18.21 2.11
N PHE A 320 11.19 18.26 3.44
CA PHE A 320 11.16 19.52 4.17
C PHE A 320 12.31 20.45 3.78
N GLY A 321 13.51 19.89 3.61
CA GLY A 321 14.68 20.61 3.14
C GLY A 321 14.44 21.28 1.77
N LEU A 322 13.86 20.56 0.80
CA LEU A 322 13.47 21.11 -0.52
C LEU A 322 12.52 22.30 -0.37
N ILE A 323 11.47 22.16 0.45
CA ILE A 323 10.48 23.22 0.65
C ILE A 323 11.13 24.45 1.31
N ILE A 324 11.95 24.23 2.35
CA ILE A 324 12.68 25.30 3.03
C ILE A 324 13.65 25.99 2.06
N GLN A 325 14.35 25.23 1.21
CA GLN A 325 15.24 25.78 0.20
C GLN A 325 14.52 26.69 -0.79
N GLU A 326 13.34 26.30 -1.28
CA GLU A 326 12.55 27.17 -2.16
C GLU A 326 12.18 28.49 -1.48
N ILE A 327 11.69 28.40 -0.24
CA ILE A 327 11.22 29.57 0.52
C ILE A 327 12.38 30.50 0.85
N THR A 328 13.56 29.96 1.18
CA THR A 328 14.69 30.74 1.69
C THR A 328 15.64 31.23 0.60
N ALA A 329 15.96 30.41 -0.40
CA ALA A 329 17.04 30.70 -1.35
C ALA A 329 16.74 31.88 -2.28
N LEU A 330 15.46 32.10 -2.59
CA LEU A 330 15.01 33.20 -3.45
C LEU A 330 14.24 34.29 -2.69
N ARG A 331 14.22 34.22 -1.35
CA ARG A 331 13.59 35.22 -0.51
C ARG A 331 14.18 36.60 -0.80
N GLY A 332 13.32 37.52 -1.23
CA GLY A 332 13.70 38.91 -1.48
C GLY A 332 14.36 39.18 -2.83
N LYS A 333 14.65 38.16 -3.64
CA LYS A 333 15.28 38.35 -4.95
C LYS A 333 14.28 38.90 -5.98
N ILE A 334 14.72 39.88 -6.77
CA ILE A 334 14.02 40.44 -7.92
C ILE A 334 14.93 40.26 -9.12
N PHE A 335 14.36 39.81 -10.23
CA PHE A 335 15.06 39.84 -11.50
C PHE A 335 14.52 41.02 -12.30
N TYR A 336 15.44 41.77 -12.90
CA TYR A 336 15.13 42.95 -13.70
C TYR A 336 15.26 42.61 -15.18
N GLU A 337 14.43 43.27 -15.99
CA GLU A 337 14.44 43.11 -17.45
C GLU A 337 15.61 43.77 -18.17
#